data_AF-A0A7X6Y9L4-F1
#
_entry.id   AF-A0A7X6Y9L4-F1
#
_cell.length_a   1.000
_cell.length_b   1.000
_cell.length_c   1.000
_cell.angle_alpha   90.00
_cell.angle_beta   90.00
_cell.angle_gamma   90.00
#
_symmetry.space_group_name_H-M   'P 1'
#
loop_
_entity.id
_entity.type
_entity.pdbx_description
1 polymer ?
#
loop_
_entity_poly.entity_id
_entity_poly.type
_entity_poly.pdbx_seq_one_letter_code
_entity_poly.pdbx_strand_id
1 'polypeptide(L)'
;MNKNRIGRFISNRWEVANKTGTVSTLAGDMALIYYPHREPIAMVIVLRKKPSKGFNLAQAELEIAKAAKEISELFEKSDKHKLIIDGETVNKAVDLRYINSLYRFH
;
A
#
# COMPACT_ATOMS: atom_id res chain seq x y z
N MET A 1 -0.46 -13.31 -14.13
CA MET A 1 -0.01 -12.76 -12.84
C MET A 1 -1.13 -12.88 -11.82
N ASN A 2 -0.83 -13.34 -10.60
CA ASN A 2 -1.83 -13.57 -9.56
C ASN A 2 -2.23 -12.22 -8.91
N LYS A 3 -3.35 -11.63 -9.36
CA LYS A 3 -3.86 -10.32 -8.92
C LYS A 3 -4.65 -10.43 -7.60
N ASN A 4 -4.02 -10.91 -6.54
CA ASN A 4 -4.65 -10.94 -5.21
C ASN A 4 -4.28 -9.69 -4.40
N ARG A 5 -5.15 -9.28 -3.46
CA ARG A 5 -4.93 -8.17 -2.52
C ARG A 5 -4.61 -6.83 -3.23
N ILE A 6 -3.43 -6.23 -3.02
CA ILE A 6 -3.09 -4.92 -3.59
C ILE A 6 -3.28 -4.94 -5.10
N GLY A 7 -2.79 -5.98 -5.79
CA GLY A 7 -2.92 -6.10 -7.24
C GLY A 7 -4.33 -6.37 -7.77
N ARG A 8 -5.33 -6.61 -6.91
CA ARG A 8 -6.66 -7.09 -7.32
C ARG A 8 -7.52 -6.05 -8.02
N PHE A 9 -7.50 -4.81 -7.53
CA PHE A 9 -8.35 -3.72 -8.05
C PHE A 9 -7.54 -2.55 -8.62
N ILE A 10 -6.24 -2.73 -8.81
CA ILE A 10 -5.37 -1.75 -9.44
C ILE A 10 -5.74 -1.59 -10.93
N SER A 11 -5.73 -0.34 -11.41
CA SER A 11 -5.93 -0.01 -12.82
C SER A 11 -4.93 -0.77 -13.71
N ASN A 12 -5.39 -1.26 -14.87
CA ASN A 12 -4.51 -1.91 -15.86
C ASN A 12 -3.43 -0.97 -16.46
N ARG A 13 -3.49 0.32 -16.14
CA ARG A 13 -2.51 1.33 -16.55
C ARG A 13 -1.31 1.42 -15.60
N TRP A 14 -1.35 0.74 -14.46
CA TRP A 14 -0.27 0.72 -13.48
C TRP A 14 0.40 -0.65 -13.46
N GLU A 15 1.70 -0.66 -13.20
CA GLU A 15 2.44 -1.91 -12.97
C GLU A 15 2.59 -2.14 -11.48
N VAL A 16 2.39 -3.39 -11.05
CA VAL A 16 2.41 -3.76 -9.63
C VAL A 16 3.30 -4.98 -9.44
N ALA A 17 4.30 -4.83 -8.59
CA ALA A 17 5.09 -5.93 -8.06
C ALA A 17 4.75 -6.11 -6.58
N ASN A 18 4.06 -7.19 -6.21
CA ASN A 18 3.62 -7.41 -4.83
C ASN A 18 4.05 -8.75 -4.22
N LYS A 19 4.15 -8.77 -2.90
CA LYS A 19 4.42 -9.95 -2.07
C LYS A 19 3.38 -10.03 -0.96
N THR A 20 2.61 -11.10 -0.99
CA THR A 20 1.61 -11.43 0.02
C THR A 20 2.20 -12.27 1.15
N GLY A 21 1.61 -12.14 2.35
CA GLY A 21 1.87 -12.97 3.52
C GLY A 21 0.62 -13.13 4.39
N THR A 22 0.43 -14.32 4.98
CA THR A 22 -0.70 -14.60 5.88
C THR A 22 -0.21 -15.48 7.02
N VAL A 23 -0.53 -15.10 8.26
CA VAL A 23 -0.25 -15.89 9.46
C VAL A 23 -1.43 -15.79 10.41
N SER A 24 -2.00 -16.92 10.86
CA SER A 24 -3.10 -17.06 11.83
C SER A 24 -4.17 -15.95 11.87
N THR A 25 -3.87 -14.79 12.47
CA THR A 25 -4.78 -13.65 12.67
C THR A 25 -4.44 -12.42 11.81
N LEU A 26 -3.53 -12.55 10.85
CA LEU A 26 -2.95 -11.49 10.04
C LEU A 26 -2.95 -11.87 8.56
N ALA A 27 -3.40 -10.94 7.71
CA ALA A 27 -3.04 -10.93 6.29
C ALA A 27 -2.34 -9.61 5.98
N GLY A 28 -1.26 -9.69 5.21
CA GLY A 28 -0.53 -8.53 4.72
C GLY A 28 -0.22 -8.65 3.25
N ASP A 29 0.01 -7.50 2.63
CA ASP A 29 0.55 -7.39 1.28
C ASP A 29 1.47 -6.17 1.21
N MET A 30 2.58 -6.33 0.51
CA MET A 30 3.54 -5.28 0.23
C MET A 30 3.69 -5.17 -1.28
N ALA A 31 3.66 -3.95 -1.83
CA ALA A 31 3.78 -3.73 -3.25
C ALA A 31 4.64 -2.51 -3.59
N LEU A 32 5.32 -2.59 -4.74
CA LEU A 32 5.76 -1.43 -5.50
C LEU A 32 4.74 -1.20 -6.63
N ILE A 33 4.22 0.02 -6.73
CA ILE A 33 3.23 0.42 -7.74
C ILE A 33 3.87 1.51 -8.60
N TYR A 34 3.99 1.25 -9.90
CA TYR A 34 4.51 2.18 -10.89
C TYR A 34 3.36 2.84 -11.66
N TYR A 35 3.41 4.16 -11.73
CA TYR A 35 2.43 4.97 -12.44
C TYR A 35 3.06 5.53 -13.73
N PRO A 36 2.27 5.78 -14.79
CA PRO A 36 2.79 6.29 -16.05
C PRO A 36 3.29 7.74 -15.99
N HIS A 37 2.79 8.55 -15.06
CA HIS A 37 3.02 10.01 -15.03
C HIS A 37 3.45 10.54 -13.66
N ARG A 38 3.93 9.67 -12.77
CA ARG A 38 4.37 10.05 -11.42
C ARG A 38 5.27 8.99 -10.81
N GLU A 39 5.96 9.36 -9.74
CA GLU A 39 6.87 8.49 -9.01
C GLU A 39 6.16 7.24 -8.45
N PRO A 40 6.86 6.09 -8.38
CA PRO A 40 6.30 4.88 -7.83
C PRO A 40 6.07 5.00 -6.32
N ILE A 41 5.17 4.17 -5.78
CA ILE A 41 4.99 4.04 -4.32
C ILE A 41 5.36 2.65 -3.84
N ALA A 42 5.99 2.62 -2.67
CA ALA A 42 6.03 1.45 -1.82
C ALA A 42 4.81 1.48 -0.88
N MET A 43 3.99 0.45 -0.95
CA MET A 43 2.78 0.30 -0.15
C MET A 43 2.86 -0.97 0.69
N VAL A 44 2.53 -0.86 1.97
CA VAL A 44 2.36 -2.01 2.86
C VAL A 44 0.99 -1.90 3.54
N ILE A 45 0.16 -2.92 3.40
CA ILE A 45 -1.13 -3.00 4.09
C ILE A 45 -1.15 -4.28 4.90
N VAL A 46 -1.48 -4.16 6.20
CA VAL A 46 -1.62 -5.28 7.11
C VAL A 46 -2.96 -5.20 7.82
N LEU A 47 -3.75 -6.27 7.74
CA LEU A 47 -4.97 -6.43 8.50
C LEU A 47 -4.77 -7.47 9.60
N ARG A 48 -4.99 -7.02 10.84
CA ARG A 48 -5.03 -7.86 12.03
C ARG A 48 -6.48 -7.98 12.51
N LYS A 49 -7.00 -9.20 12.67
CA LYS A 49 -8.26 -9.40 13.40
C LYS A 49 -8.00 -9.61 14.90
N LYS A 50 -8.96 -9.19 15.73
CA LYS A 50 -8.97 -9.49 17.17
C LYS A 50 -9.15 -11.01 17.38
N PRO A 51 -8.48 -11.62 18.37
CA PRO A 51 -8.50 -13.07 18.60
C PRO A 51 -9.91 -13.67 18.77
N SER A 52 -10.88 -12.89 19.26
CA SER A 52 -12.25 -13.34 19.53
C SER A 52 -13.13 -13.53 18.30
N LYS A 53 -12.67 -13.14 17.11
CA LYS A 53 -13.41 -13.30 15.85
C LYS A 53 -12.55 -14.09 14.89
N GLY A 54 -13.04 -15.25 14.44
CA GLY A 54 -12.34 -16.09 13.46
C GLY A 54 -11.79 -15.30 12.26
N PHE A 55 -10.62 -15.72 11.79
CA PHE A 55 -9.93 -15.05 10.68
C PHE A 55 -10.54 -15.48 9.34
N ASN A 56 -11.28 -14.58 8.70
CA ASN A 56 -11.82 -14.79 7.35
C ASN A 56 -10.83 -14.21 6.34
N LEU A 57 -10.04 -15.09 5.71
CA LEU A 57 -9.02 -14.71 4.74
C LEU A 57 -9.63 -13.98 3.55
N ALA A 58 -10.71 -14.50 2.94
CA ALA A 58 -11.34 -13.88 1.78
C ALA A 58 -11.81 -12.45 2.06
N GLN A 59 -12.37 -12.21 3.25
CA GLN A 59 -12.74 -10.87 3.70
C GLN A 59 -11.50 -9.98 3.84
N ALA A 60 -10.44 -10.47 4.50
CA ALA A 60 -9.22 -9.69 4.67
C ALA A 60 -8.56 -9.32 3.32
N GLU A 61 -8.55 -10.24 2.36
CA GLU A 61 -8.01 -9.96 1.03
C GLU A 61 -8.80 -8.89 0.28
N LEU A 62 -10.12 -8.90 0.42
CA LEU A 62 -10.99 -7.89 -0.17
C LEU A 62 -10.78 -6.51 0.45
N GLU A 63 -10.65 -6.45 1.78
CA GLU A 63 -10.40 -5.20 2.50
C GLU A 63 -9.03 -4.61 2.17
N ILE A 64 -7.98 -5.44 2.06
CA ILE A 64 -6.66 -4.99 1.58
C ILE A 64 -6.77 -4.43 0.16
N ALA A 65 -7.48 -5.12 -0.73
CA ALA A 65 -7.63 -4.69 -2.11
C ALA A 65 -8.35 -3.33 -2.25
N LYS A 66 -9.42 -3.12 -1.47
CA LYS A 66 -10.16 -1.85 -1.45
C LYS A 66 -9.29 -0.70 -0.95
N ALA A 67 -8.63 -0.89 0.19
CA ALA A 67 -7.73 0.11 0.76
C ALA A 67 -6.61 0.47 -0.22
N ALA A 68 -6.00 -0.53 -0.86
CA ALA A 68 -4.95 -0.31 -1.85
C ALA A 68 -5.44 0.52 -3.05
N LYS A 69 -6.64 0.23 -3.58
CA LYS A 69 -7.24 1.00 -4.68
C LYS A 69 -7.44 2.45 -4.27
N GLU A 70 -8.08 2.70 -3.14
CA GLU A 70 -8.40 4.05 -2.66
C GLU A 70 -7.12 4.87 -2.45
N ILE A 71 -6.12 4.31 -1.79
CA ILE A 71 -4.83 4.97 -1.57
C ILE A 71 -4.13 5.25 -2.89
N SER A 72 -4.14 4.29 -3.82
CA SER A 72 -3.44 4.43 -5.10
C SER A 72 -4.10 5.48 -6.01
N GLU A 73 -5.44 5.52 -6.04
CA GLU A 73 -6.21 6.54 -6.79
C GLU A 73 -6.08 7.93 -6.17
N LEU A 74 -6.07 8.01 -4.83
CA LEU A 74 -5.84 9.26 -4.11
C LEU A 74 -4.42 9.77 -4.36
N PHE A 75 -3.43 8.86 -4.31
CA PHE A 75 -2.05 9.16 -4.62
C PHE A 75 -2.00 9.73 -6.04
N GLU A 76 -2.45 8.99 -7.07
CA GLU A 76 -2.38 9.41 -8.48
C GLU A 76 -2.91 10.83 -8.74
N LYS A 77 -4.02 11.22 -8.09
CA LYS A 77 -4.68 12.52 -8.29
C LYS A 77 -4.07 13.67 -7.49
N SER A 78 -3.20 13.40 -6.52
CA SER A 78 -2.66 14.42 -5.61
C SER A 78 -1.20 14.73 -5.88
N ASP A 79 -0.90 16.03 -6.04
CA ASP A 79 0.45 16.59 -6.18
C ASP A 79 1.06 17.01 -4.82
N LYS A 80 0.32 16.88 -3.71
CA LYS A 80 0.75 17.27 -2.36
C LYS A 80 0.44 16.15 -1.37
N HIS A 81 1.46 15.36 -1.05
CA HIS A 81 1.29 14.21 -0.16
C HIS A 81 1.10 14.65 1.28
N LYS A 82 0.04 14.17 1.91
CA LYS A 82 -0.27 14.45 3.31
C LYS A 82 0.28 13.34 4.19
N LEU A 83 0.91 13.67 5.32
CA LEU A 83 1.10 12.71 6.41
C LEU A 83 -0.23 12.53 7.12
N ILE A 84 -0.70 11.29 7.20
CA ILE A 84 -1.90 10.96 7.97
C ILE A 84 -1.53 9.89 8.99
N ILE A 85 -1.78 10.16 10.27
CA ILE A 85 -1.58 9.23 11.39
C ILE A 85 -2.94 9.07 12.09
N ASP A 86 -3.40 7.83 12.27
CA ASP A 86 -4.70 7.53 12.89
C ASP A 86 -5.91 8.23 12.26
N GLY A 87 -5.83 8.56 10.97
CA GLY A 87 -6.87 9.29 10.23
C GLY A 87 -6.77 10.81 10.33
N GLU A 88 -5.86 11.36 11.13
CA GLU A 88 -5.62 12.80 11.26
C GLU A 88 -4.48 13.27 10.36
N THR A 89 -4.66 14.43 9.71
CA THR A 89 -3.60 15.03 8.88
C THR A 89 -2.57 15.72 9.77
N VAL A 90 -1.37 15.15 9.83
CA VAL A 90 -0.24 15.66 10.62
C VAL A 90 0.60 16.66 9.82
N ASN A 91 0.68 16.50 8.50
CA ASN A 91 1.37 17.43 7.61
C ASN A 91 0.70 17.43 6.23
N LYS A 92 0.55 18.60 5.60
CA LYS A 92 -0.09 18.75 4.28
C LYS A 92 0.85 18.54 3.08
N ALA A 93 2.16 18.50 3.33
CA ALA A 93 3.19 18.33 2.31
C ALA A 93 4.40 17.61 2.92
N VAL A 94 4.30 16.30 3.10
CA VAL A 94 5.52 15.49 3.25
C VAL A 94 6.06 15.32 1.85
N ASP A 95 7.00 16.17 1.46
CA ASP A 95 7.82 15.88 0.29
C ASP A 95 8.38 14.47 0.47
N LEU A 96 8.23 13.64 -0.56
CA LEU A 96 8.96 12.39 -0.68
C LEU A 96 10.44 12.73 -0.50
N ARG A 97 11.01 12.38 0.65
CA ARG A 97 12.44 12.58 0.90
C ARG A 97 13.18 11.60 0.00
N TYR A 98 13.71 12.11 -1.10
CA TYR A 98 14.78 11.43 -1.83
C TYR A 98 15.99 11.33 -0.88
N ILE A 99 16.23 10.15 -0.30
CA ILE A 99 17.43 9.89 0.51
C ILE A 99 18.58 9.62 -0.44
N ASN A 100 19.23 10.70 -0.91
CA ASN A 100 20.52 10.60 -1.60
C ASN A 100 21.68 10.68 -0.61
N SER A 101 21.71 9.77 0.37
CA SER A 101 22.97 9.43 1.03
C SER A 101 23.38 8.05 0.57
N LEU A 102 24.11 8.02 -0.54
CA LEU A 102 25.01 6.94 -0.91
C LEU A 102 25.80 6.54 0.34
N TYR A 103 25.44 5.42 0.95
CA TYR A 103 26.36 4.67 1.79
C TYR A 103 27.49 4.21 0.86
N ARG A 104 28.60 4.95 0.85
CA ARG A 104 29.89 4.38 0.48
C ARG A 104 30.23 3.38 1.57
N PHE A 105 30.08 2.10 1.29
CA PHE A 105 30.81 1.08 2.03
C PHE A 105 32.30 1.33 1.75
N HIS A 106 33.01 1.81 2.76
CA HIS A 106 34.46 1.75 2.83
C HIS A 106 34.87 0.46 3.53
#